data_AF-A0A6S7K8P4-F1
#
_entry.id   AF-A0A6S7K8P4-F1
#
_cell.length_a   1.000
_cell.length_b   1.000
_cell.length_c   1.000
_cell.angle_alpha   90.00
_cell.angle_beta   90.00
_cell.angle_gamma   90.00
#
_symmetry.space_group_name_H-M   'P 1'
#
loop_
_entity.id
_entity.type
_entity.pdbx_description
1 polymer ?
#
loop_
_entity_poly.entity_id
_entity_poly.type
_entity_poly.pdbx_seq_one_letter_code
_entity_poly.pdbx_strand_id
1 'polypeptide(L)'
;ESLRSQEMQKKLNEFMNSDFTNDLNGANQCVTEFQNILLETSKKSLKIKKCKRRRKITNIAQKIWFDKDCRIKRHDLRKLSNLKHRDPTNVELRKNYHDALKSYKVTLQLKQSEFHNKKMNELQTELD
;
A
#
# COMPACT_ATOMS: atom_id res chain seq x y z
N GLU A 1 -17.45 -8.33 -19.78
CA GLU A 1 -17.64 -9.76 -20.13
C GLU A 1 -18.46 -10.54 -19.10
N SER A 2 -18.25 -10.39 -17.79
CA SER A 2 -18.92 -11.23 -16.78
C SER A 2 -20.45 -11.21 -16.78
N LEU A 3 -21.07 -10.05 -17.04
CA LEU A 3 -22.54 -9.94 -17.20
C LEU A 3 -23.06 -10.70 -18.42
N ARG A 4 -22.25 -10.87 -19.47
CA ARG A 4 -22.60 -11.58 -20.70
C ARG A 4 -22.34 -13.08 -20.59
N SER A 5 -21.91 -13.57 -19.43
CA SER A 5 -21.78 -15.01 -19.22
C SER A 5 -23.16 -15.67 -19.23
N GLN A 6 -23.27 -16.85 -19.83
CA GLN A 6 -24.54 -17.57 -19.97
C GLN A 6 -25.26 -17.74 -18.63
N GLU A 7 -24.51 -17.99 -17.56
CA GLU A 7 -25.03 -18.14 -16.21
C GLU A 7 -25.62 -16.82 -15.66
N MET A 8 -24.95 -15.68 -15.83
CA MET A 8 -25.50 -14.39 -15.36
C MET A 8 -26.67 -13.93 -16.22
N GLN A 9 -26.64 -14.21 -17.52
CA GLN A 9 -27.76 -13.93 -18.43
C GLN A 9 -29.00 -14.75 -18.05
N LYS A 10 -28.82 -16.02 -17.66
CA LYS A 10 -29.92 -16.85 -17.15
C LYS A 10 -30.54 -16.26 -15.88
N LYS A 11 -29.72 -15.87 -14.90
CA LYS A 11 -30.20 -15.24 -13.65
C LYS A 11 -30.90 -13.89 -13.90
N LEU A 12 -30.39 -13.09 -14.84
CA LEU A 12 -31.05 -11.84 -15.25
C LEU A 12 -32.41 -12.11 -15.89
N ASN A 13 -32.50 -13.09 -16.78
CA ASN A 13 -33.77 -13.44 -17.40
C ASN A 13 -34.77 -14.00 -16.39
N GLU A 14 -34.32 -14.82 -15.44
CA GLU A 14 -35.16 -15.31 -14.33
C GLU A 14 -35.67 -14.15 -13.48
N PHE A 15 -34.81 -13.19 -13.14
CA PHE A 15 -35.20 -11.99 -12.39
C PHE A 15 -36.21 -11.12 -13.15
N MET A 16 -35.98 -10.88 -14.44
CA MET A 16 -36.88 -10.06 -15.27
C MET A 16 -38.25 -10.70 -15.51
N ASN A 17 -38.33 -12.03 -15.41
CA ASN A 17 -39.57 -12.79 -15.57
C ASN A 17 -40.22 -13.16 -14.22
N SER A 18 -39.66 -12.69 -13.09
CA SER A 18 -40.21 -12.96 -11.76
C SER A 18 -41.26 -11.92 -11.41
N ASP A 19 -42.47 -12.38 -11.12
CA ASP A 19 -43.53 -11.53 -10.59
C ASP A 19 -43.35 -11.37 -9.08
N PHE A 20 -42.84 -10.22 -8.66
CA PHE A 20 -42.75 -9.86 -7.24
C PHE A 20 -44.08 -9.29 -6.76
N THR A 21 -44.48 -9.64 -5.54
CA THR A 21 -45.70 -9.12 -4.92
C THR A 21 -45.57 -7.62 -4.62
N ASN A 22 -46.66 -6.86 -4.78
CA ASN A 22 -46.71 -5.41 -4.50
C ASN A 22 -46.84 -5.08 -3.01
N ASP A 23 -46.11 -5.81 -2.18
CA ASP A 23 -46.01 -5.60 -0.73
C ASP A 23 -44.56 -5.39 -0.31
N LEU A 24 -44.35 -5.01 0.95
CA LEU A 24 -43.01 -4.75 1.49
C LEU A 24 -42.09 -5.98 1.35
N ASN A 25 -42.66 -7.18 1.45
CA ASN A 25 -41.91 -8.42 1.31
C ASN A 25 -41.44 -8.65 -0.13
N GLY A 26 -42.30 -8.46 -1.13
CA GLY A 26 -41.92 -8.56 -2.54
C GLY A 26 -40.89 -7.49 -2.95
N ALA A 27 -40.99 -6.28 -2.42
CA ALA A 27 -39.98 -5.24 -2.61
C ALA A 27 -38.61 -5.66 -2.03
N ASN A 28 -38.58 -6.22 -0.83
CA ASN A 28 -37.34 -6.71 -0.21
C ASN A 28 -36.73 -7.90 -0.97
N GLN A 29 -37.57 -8.81 -1.47
CA GLN A 29 -37.14 -9.95 -2.29
C GLN A 29 -36.52 -9.47 -3.62
N CYS A 30 -37.16 -8.52 -4.29
CA CYS A 30 -36.65 -7.92 -5.53
C CYS A 30 -35.26 -7.29 -5.32
N VAL A 31 -35.09 -6.48 -4.26
CA VAL A 31 -33.81 -5.86 -3.94
C VAL A 31 -32.74 -6.92 -3.64
N THR A 32 -33.10 -7.96 -2.89
CA THR A 32 -32.17 -9.03 -2.51
C THR A 32 -31.69 -9.83 -3.73
N GLU A 33 -32.60 -10.24 -4.61
CA GLU A 33 -32.26 -10.96 -5.84
C GLU A 33 -31.39 -10.12 -6.78
N PHE A 34 -31.71 -8.84 -6.95
CA PHE A 34 -30.89 -7.94 -7.76
C PHE A 34 -29.49 -7.73 -7.15
N GLN A 35 -29.40 -7.56 -5.83
CA GLN A 35 -28.15 -7.44 -5.12
C GLN A 35 -27.28 -8.69 -5.27
N ASN A 36 -27.88 -9.88 -5.23
CA ASN A 36 -27.18 -11.15 -5.44
C ASN A 36 -26.59 -11.23 -6.85
N ILE A 37 -27.34 -10.86 -7.89
CA ILE A 37 -26.87 -10.81 -9.28
C ILE A 37 -25.66 -9.87 -9.41
N LEU A 38 -25.73 -8.67 -8.82
CA LEU A 38 -24.61 -7.72 -8.84
C LEU A 38 -23.39 -8.24 -8.08
N LEU A 39 -23.59 -8.87 -6.92
CA LEU A 39 -22.51 -9.38 -6.10
C LEU A 39 -21.75 -10.51 -6.81
N GLU A 40 -22.47 -11.48 -7.40
CA GLU A 40 -21.84 -12.57 -8.15
C GLU A 40 -21.12 -12.08 -9.40
N THR A 41 -21.74 -11.15 -10.13
CA THR A 41 -21.14 -10.50 -11.29
C THR A 41 -19.84 -9.79 -10.92
N SER A 42 -19.82 -9.07 -9.81
CA SER A 42 -18.65 -8.33 -9.33
C SER A 42 -17.52 -9.29 -8.97
N LYS A 43 -17.82 -10.39 -8.27
CA LYS A 43 -16.84 -11.45 -7.94
C LYS A 43 -16.19 -12.05 -9.18
N LYS A 44 -16.98 -12.32 -10.23
CA LYS A 44 -16.46 -12.81 -11.52
C LYS A 44 -15.62 -11.76 -12.26
N SER A 45 -16.00 -10.49 -12.16
CA SER A 45 -15.33 -9.37 -12.84
C SER A 45 -14.02 -8.96 -12.17
N LEU A 46 -13.95 -9.10 -10.85
CA LEU A 46 -12.75 -8.89 -10.06
C LEU A 46 -11.80 -10.07 -10.26
N LYS A 47 -11.15 -10.15 -11.42
CA LYS A 47 -9.90 -10.90 -11.57
C LYS A 47 -8.87 -10.23 -10.68
N ILE A 48 -8.83 -10.60 -9.39
CA ILE A 48 -7.77 -10.19 -8.46
C ILE A 48 -6.48 -10.79 -9.01
N LYS A 49 -5.80 -10.06 -9.90
CA LYS A 49 -4.47 -10.43 -10.35
C LYS A 49 -3.60 -10.43 -9.09
N LYS A 50 -3.11 -11.60 -8.68
CA LYS A 50 -2.06 -11.68 -7.66
C LYS A 50 -0.91 -10.79 -8.13
N CYS A 51 -0.78 -9.62 -7.53
CA CYS A 51 0.30 -8.71 -7.87
C CYS A 51 1.60 -9.46 -7.58
N LYS A 52 2.37 -9.78 -8.63
CA LYS A 52 3.64 -10.47 -8.47
C LYS A 52 4.54 -9.56 -7.64
N ARG A 53 4.69 -9.87 -6.34
CA ARG A 53 5.61 -9.13 -5.47
C ARG A 53 7.00 -9.27 -6.07
N ARG A 54 7.59 -8.15 -6.53
CA ARG A 54 8.98 -8.12 -6.98
C ARG A 54 9.84 -8.66 -5.82
N ARG A 55 10.63 -9.70 -6.09
CA ARG A 55 11.61 -10.19 -5.11
C ARG A 55 12.54 -9.02 -4.77
N LYS A 56 12.67 -8.72 -3.48
CA LYS A 56 13.60 -7.69 -3.00
C LYS A 56 15.00 -8.18 -3.36
N ILE A 57 15.72 -7.44 -4.20
CA ILE A 57 17.14 -7.73 -4.46
C ILE A 57 17.87 -7.62 -3.11
N THR A 58 18.40 -8.73 -2.61
CA THR A 58 19.04 -8.84 -1.29
C THR A 58 20.55 -8.58 -1.32
N ASN A 59 21.15 -8.28 -2.47
CA ASN A 59 22.60 -8.05 -2.60
C ASN A 59 23.11 -6.71 -2.03
N ILE A 60 22.32 -6.02 -1.22
CA ILE A 60 22.77 -4.81 -0.49
C ILE A 60 23.35 -5.19 0.89
N ALA A 61 23.52 -6.49 1.17
CA ALA A 61 23.84 -6.96 2.51
C ALA A 61 25.28 -6.68 2.97
N GLN A 62 26.22 -6.28 2.11
CA GLN A 62 27.63 -6.35 2.51
C GLN A 62 28.35 -5.03 2.81
N LYS A 63 28.04 -3.86 2.21
CA LYS A 63 28.78 -2.62 2.52
C LYS A 63 28.01 -1.34 2.25
N ILE A 64 26.88 -1.11 2.93
CA ILE A 64 26.29 0.23 2.94
C ILE A 64 25.98 0.59 4.39
N TRP A 65 26.67 1.62 4.90
CA TRP A 65 26.38 2.32 6.16
C TRP A 65 24.90 2.73 6.32
N PHE A 66 24.13 2.68 5.23
CA PHE A 66 22.69 2.80 5.16
C PHE A 66 21.97 1.51 5.58
N ASP A 67 21.83 1.34 6.89
CA ASP A 67 21.28 0.14 7.51
C ASP A 67 19.73 0.15 7.65
N LYS A 68 19.21 -0.82 8.41
CA LYS A 68 17.77 -0.97 8.68
C LYS A 68 17.17 0.25 9.37
N ASP A 69 17.90 0.87 10.28
CA ASP A 69 17.43 2.04 11.03
C ASP A 69 17.33 3.27 10.11
N CYS A 70 18.31 3.49 9.22
CA CYS A 70 18.19 4.50 8.16
C CYS A 70 16.94 4.29 7.29
N ARG A 71 16.61 3.04 6.97
CA ARG A 71 15.40 2.71 6.19
C ARG A 71 14.11 3.00 6.94
N ILE A 72 14.06 2.70 8.24
CA ILE A 72 12.89 2.96 9.09
C ILE A 72 12.66 4.47 9.17
N LYS A 73 13.67 5.24 9.56
CA LYS A 73 13.58 6.71 9.65
C LYS A 73 13.19 7.35 8.32
N ARG A 74 13.74 6.87 7.19
CA ARG A 74 13.34 7.34 5.85
C ARG A 74 11.87 7.03 5.54
N HIS A 75 11.39 5.87 5.96
CA HIS A 75 9.99 5.47 5.75
C HIS A 75 9.03 6.35 6.54
N ASP A 76 9.34 6.63 7.80
CA ASP A 76 8.51 7.47 8.67
C ASP A 76 8.51 8.92 8.21
N LEU A 77 9.67 9.44 7.79
CA LEU A 77 9.78 10.76 7.17
C LEU A 77 8.90 10.87 5.91
N ARG A 78 8.85 9.81 5.09
CA ARG A 78 7.99 9.78 3.90
C ARG A 78 6.50 9.79 4.26
N LYS A 79 6.10 9.07 5.33
CA LYS A 79 4.71 9.12 5.82
C LYS A 79 4.33 10.53 6.27
N LEU A 80 5.18 11.16 7.10
CA LEU A 80 4.96 12.52 7.58
C LEU A 80 4.94 13.54 6.44
N SER A 81 5.83 13.40 5.45
CA SER A 81 5.83 14.24 4.25
C SER A 81 4.51 14.14 3.49
N ASN A 82 4.01 12.92 3.28
CA ASN A 82 2.74 12.71 2.59
C ASN A 82 1.55 13.27 3.37
N LEU A 83 1.53 13.13 4.69
CA LEU A 83 0.48 13.71 5.54
C LEU A 83 0.53 15.24 5.51
N LYS A 84 1.72 15.82 5.65
CA LYS A 84 1.95 17.27 5.53
C LYS A 84 1.51 17.81 4.16
N HIS A 85 1.75 17.08 3.06
CA HIS A 85 1.26 17.51 1.74
C HIS A 85 -0.26 17.44 1.60
N ARG A 86 -0.92 16.50 2.28
CA ARG A 86 -2.38 16.37 2.28
C ARG A 86 -3.06 17.45 3.14
N ASP A 87 -2.46 17.78 4.27
CA ASP A 87 -2.94 18.83 5.18
C ASP A 87 -1.78 19.79 5.52
N PRO A 88 -1.52 20.79 4.65
CA PRO A 88 -0.42 21.71 4.84
C PRO A 88 -0.65 22.70 5.99
N THR A 89 -1.90 22.92 6.41
CA THR A 89 -2.29 23.89 7.44
C THR A 89 -2.08 23.38 8.86
N ASN A 90 -2.03 22.07 9.06
CA ASN A 90 -1.78 21.47 10.35
C ASN A 90 -0.34 21.74 10.87
N VAL A 91 -0.26 22.60 11.87
CA VAL A 91 1.01 23.04 12.50
C VAL A 91 1.78 21.86 13.09
N GLU A 92 1.07 20.93 13.73
CA GLU A 92 1.65 19.79 14.41
C GLU A 92 2.29 18.80 13.41
N LEU A 93 1.64 18.56 12.28
CA LEU A 93 2.22 17.75 11.20
C LEU A 93 3.49 18.41 10.62
N ARG A 94 3.51 19.73 10.46
CA ARG A 94 4.69 20.46 9.97
C ARG A 94 5.87 20.37 10.95
N LYS A 95 5.59 20.50 12.25
CA LYS A 95 6.57 20.37 13.32
C LYS A 95 7.15 18.96 13.37
N ASN A 96 6.28 17.94 13.44
CA ASN A 96 6.68 16.54 13.46
C ASN A 96 7.50 16.14 12.22
N TYR A 97 7.13 16.64 11.04
CA TYR A 97 7.94 16.44 9.83
C TYR A 97 9.34 17.05 9.96
N HIS A 98 9.46 18.28 10.47
CA HIS A 98 10.76 18.94 10.64
C HIS A 98 11.64 18.22 11.66
N ASP A 99 11.07 17.81 12.79
CA ASP A 99 11.82 17.10 13.84
C ASP A 99 12.30 15.74 13.33
N ALA A 100 11.43 15.01 12.62
CA ALA A 100 11.80 13.75 11.97
C ALA A 100 12.89 13.96 10.89
N LEU A 101 12.80 15.04 10.11
CA LEU A 101 13.80 15.38 9.09
C LEU A 101 15.16 15.67 9.73
N LYS A 102 15.18 16.43 10.83
CA LYS A 102 16.40 16.76 11.57
C LYS A 102 17.05 15.51 12.14
N SER A 103 16.26 14.67 12.84
CA SER A 103 16.75 13.39 13.38
C SER A 103 17.32 12.49 12.29
N TYR A 104 16.62 12.38 11.16
CA TYR A 104 17.07 11.57 10.03
C TYR A 104 18.40 12.04 9.45
N LYS A 105 18.58 13.35 9.25
CA LYS A 105 19.83 13.94 8.74
C LYS A 105 21.02 13.65 9.68
N VAL A 106 20.82 13.85 10.98
CA VAL A 106 21.85 13.57 12.00
C VAL A 106 22.25 12.08 11.96
N THR A 107 21.27 11.17 11.93
CA THR A 107 21.56 9.73 11.84
C THR A 107 22.33 9.38 10.57
N LEU A 108 21.99 9.97 9.42
CA LEU A 108 22.72 9.72 8.18
C LEU A 108 24.17 10.21 8.27
N GLN A 109 24.38 11.42 8.76
CA GLN A 109 25.72 12.00 8.89
C GLN A 109 26.61 11.17 9.82
N LEU A 110 26.08 10.78 10.99
CA LEU A 110 26.78 9.93 11.95
C LEU A 110 27.24 8.63 11.29
N LYS A 111 26.31 7.87 10.71
CA LYS A 111 26.63 6.55 10.14
C LYS A 111 27.54 6.64 8.92
N GLN A 112 27.40 7.69 8.11
CA GLN A 112 28.30 7.94 7.00
C GLN A 112 29.72 8.24 7.49
N SER A 113 29.86 9.06 8.54
CA SER A 113 31.15 9.39 9.15
C SER A 113 31.80 8.17 9.80
N GLU A 114 31.05 7.39 10.58
CA GLU A 114 31.53 6.16 11.22
C GLU A 114 32.04 5.16 10.18
N PHE A 115 31.32 5.00 9.08
CA PHE A 115 31.74 4.13 7.98
C PHE A 115 32.99 4.64 7.28
N HIS A 116 33.07 5.96 7.03
CA HIS A 116 34.25 6.56 6.43
C HIS A 116 35.49 6.37 7.33
N ASN A 117 35.38 6.70 8.62
CA ASN A 117 36.46 6.55 9.59
C ASN A 117 36.90 5.09 9.72
N LYS A 118 35.94 4.16 9.80
CA LYS A 118 36.25 2.73 9.82
C LYS A 118 37.02 2.32 8.57
N LYS A 119 36.61 2.80 7.38
CA LYS A 119 37.27 2.44 6.13
C LYS A 119 38.67 3.03 6.02
N MET A 120 38.88 4.25 6.50
CA MET A 120 40.19 4.87 6.57
C MET A 120 41.13 4.10 7.51
N ASN A 121 40.64 3.67 8.68
CA ASN A 121 41.41 2.86 9.61
C ASN A 121 41.79 1.49 9.02
N GLU A 122 40.86 0.80 8.35
CA GLU A 122 41.15 -0.46 7.64
C GLU A 122 42.30 -0.29 6.63
N LEU A 123 42.28 0.80 5.85
CA LEU A 123 43.34 1.07 4.87
C LEU A 123 44.69 1.41 5.51
N GLN A 124 44.69 2.12 6.63
CA GLN A 124 45.92 2.42 7.37
C GLN A 124 46.55 1.13 7.93
N THR A 125 45.75 0.23 8.51
CA THR A 125 46.22 -1.06 9.02
C THR A 125 46.72 -2.01 7.93
N GLU A 126 46.26 -1.87 6.68
CA GLU A 126 46.79 -2.64 5.54
C GLU A 126 48.14 -2.11 5.01
N LEU A 127 48.51 -0.87 5.37
CA LEU A 127 49.77 -0.23 4.97
C LEU A 127 50.89 -0.37 6.02
N ASP A 128 50.53 -0.59 7.27
CA ASP A 128 51.44 -0.83 8.42
C ASP A 128 51.79 -2.32 8.57
#